data_AF-A0A0Q3TAD5-F1
#
_entry.id   AF-A0A0Q3TAD5-F1
#
_cell.length_a   1.000
_cell.length_b   1.000
_cell.length_c   1.000
_cell.angle_alpha   90.00
_cell.angle_beta   90.00
_cell.angle_gamma   90.00
#
_symmetry.space_group_name_H-M   'P 1'
#
loop_
_entity.id
_entity.type
_entity.pdbx_description
1 polymer ?
#
loop_
_entity_poly.entity_id
_entity_poly.type
_entity_poly.pdbx_seq_one_letter_code
_entity_poly.pdbx_strand_id
1 'polypeptide(L)'
;MIGSPEINKVIRQILSPTLKENGFDKVNTRHNWGWHNHCTWVFDITAVGKNFSDITGWSPMSVYVDLGIFYDFVPPKDGEIKIGTKNELIPKPHQCQLQKQLHCRVDQSIYTNKLDNPAEKKRNDIWWIEPNGSNIEEVINDIKQSFLSDGLEWLLKNTDLETAFKEIESEHDSFNKFYKARCFAEHLNDNFKFEEYSELLEKEQKRIDGLFS
;
A
#
# COMPACT_ATOMS: atom_id res chain seq x y z
N MET A 1 18.53 -22.59 3.17
CA MET A 1 17.86 -21.35 2.72
C MET A 1 16.40 -21.49 3.12
N ILE A 2 15.87 -20.55 3.90
CA ILE A 2 14.46 -20.56 4.28
C ILE A 2 13.61 -20.27 3.03
N GLY A 3 12.48 -20.98 2.89
CA GLY A 3 11.55 -20.79 1.80
C GLY A 3 10.39 -19.87 2.18
N SER A 4 9.60 -19.53 1.17
CA SER A 4 8.31 -18.87 1.38
C SER A 4 7.37 -19.62 2.35
N PRO A 5 7.28 -20.97 2.36
CA PRO A 5 6.39 -21.69 3.28
C PRO A 5 6.67 -21.44 4.77
N GLU A 6 7.93 -21.40 5.18
CA GLU A 6 8.31 -21.16 6.56
C GLU A 6 7.98 -19.71 6.96
N ILE A 7 8.22 -18.75 6.07
CA ILE A 7 7.84 -17.35 6.29
C ILE A 7 6.32 -17.19 6.44
N ASN A 8 5.59 -17.87 5.55
CA ASN A 8 4.14 -17.86 5.54
C ASN A 8 3.55 -18.45 6.83
N LYS A 9 4.22 -19.43 7.46
CA LYS A 9 3.80 -19.99 8.75
C LYS A 9 3.87 -18.94 9.85
N VAL A 10 4.98 -18.20 9.95
CA VAL A 10 5.18 -17.17 10.99
C VAL A 10 4.20 -16.01 10.80
N ILE A 11 3.99 -15.55 9.56
CA ILE A 11 2.99 -14.52 9.25
C ILE A 11 1.59 -14.93 9.74
N ARG A 12 1.17 -16.18 9.47
CA ARG A 12 -0.14 -16.68 9.90
C ARG A 12 -0.28 -16.75 11.41
N GLN A 13 0.80 -17.05 12.12
CA GLN A 13 0.77 -17.19 13.58
C GLN A 13 0.72 -15.82 14.27
N ILE A 14 1.50 -14.85 13.79
CA ILE A 14 1.69 -13.57 14.49
C ILE A 14 0.77 -12.47 13.96
N LEU A 15 0.70 -12.30 12.62
CA LEU A 15 0.09 -11.13 12.01
C LEU A 15 -1.37 -11.36 11.62
N SER A 16 -1.72 -12.54 11.09
CA SER A 16 -3.09 -12.81 10.66
C SER A 16 -4.16 -12.62 11.75
N PRO A 17 -3.96 -13.02 13.03
CA PRO A 17 -4.92 -12.72 14.10
C PRO A 17 -5.12 -11.23 14.28
N THR A 18 -4.02 -10.46 14.31
CA THR A 18 -4.06 -9.01 14.48
C THR A 18 -4.80 -8.31 13.34
N LEU A 19 -4.63 -8.75 12.08
CA LEU A 19 -5.40 -8.18 10.97
C LEU A 19 -6.91 -8.46 11.14
N LYS A 20 -7.29 -9.68 11.51
CA LYS A 20 -8.72 -10.04 11.72
C LYS A 20 -9.36 -9.23 12.85
N GLU A 21 -8.65 -9.08 13.96
CA GLU A 21 -9.11 -8.31 15.12
C GLU A 21 -9.31 -6.82 14.80
N ASN A 22 -8.67 -6.31 13.74
CA ASN A 22 -8.66 -4.90 13.36
C ASN A 22 -9.35 -4.64 12.01
N GLY A 23 -10.38 -5.42 11.67
CA GLY A 23 -11.30 -5.08 10.57
C GLY A 23 -10.98 -5.70 9.21
N PHE A 24 -9.99 -6.59 9.10
CA PHE A 24 -9.79 -7.35 7.86
C PHE A 24 -10.65 -8.62 7.81
N ASP A 25 -11.54 -8.69 6.83
CA ASP A 25 -12.45 -9.82 6.61
C ASP A 25 -11.78 -10.99 5.90
N LYS A 26 -10.97 -10.71 4.87
CA LYS A 26 -10.27 -11.73 4.07
C LYS A 26 -8.78 -11.65 4.34
N VAL A 27 -8.37 -12.39 5.36
CA VAL A 27 -6.98 -12.51 5.76
C VAL A 27 -6.36 -13.76 5.15
N ASN A 28 -5.49 -13.55 4.16
CA ASN A 28 -4.60 -14.58 3.67
C ASN A 28 -3.21 -14.40 4.30
N THR A 29 -2.20 -15.00 3.69
CA THR A 29 -0.82 -14.84 4.19
C THR A 29 -0.18 -13.55 3.70
N ARG A 30 -0.43 -13.14 2.46
CA ARG A 30 0.28 -12.01 1.83
C ARG A 30 -0.64 -10.90 1.37
N HIS A 31 -1.86 -11.23 0.97
CA HIS A 31 -2.82 -10.29 0.42
C HIS A 31 -4.09 -10.31 1.28
N ASN A 32 -4.41 -9.17 1.89
CA ASN A 32 -5.47 -9.08 2.87
C ASN A 32 -6.39 -7.90 2.56
N TRP A 33 -7.68 -8.10 2.80
CA TRP A 33 -8.70 -7.09 2.53
C TRP A 33 -9.68 -6.95 3.68
N GLY A 34 -10.10 -5.72 3.95
CA GLY A 34 -11.23 -5.36 4.81
C GLY A 34 -12.21 -4.48 4.04
N TRP A 35 -13.51 -4.79 4.09
CA TRP A 35 -14.54 -4.05 3.35
C TRP A 35 -15.35 -3.17 4.29
N HIS A 36 -15.31 -1.87 4.05
CA HIS A 36 -15.90 -0.85 4.91
C HIS A 36 -16.72 0.13 4.08
N ASN A 37 -18.05 -0.04 4.04
CA ASN A 37 -18.97 0.84 3.27
C ASN A 37 -18.40 1.25 1.88
N HIS A 38 -17.94 2.50 1.72
CA HIS A 38 -17.40 3.06 0.47
C HIS A 38 -15.89 2.82 0.23
N CYS A 39 -15.21 2.05 1.08
CA CYS A 39 -13.80 1.77 0.94
C CYS A 39 -13.42 0.31 1.20
N THR A 40 -12.38 -0.14 0.51
CA THR A 40 -11.72 -1.43 0.73
C THR A 40 -10.31 -1.17 1.19
N TRP A 41 -9.98 -1.61 2.39
CA TRP A 41 -8.61 -1.60 2.90
C TRP A 41 -7.82 -2.76 2.30
N VAL A 42 -6.57 -2.49 1.95
CA VAL A 42 -5.62 -3.47 1.41
C VAL A 42 -4.39 -3.50 2.31
N PHE A 43 -3.94 -4.70 2.67
CA PHE A 43 -2.66 -4.93 3.33
C PHE A 43 -1.90 -6.03 2.59
N ASP A 44 -0.76 -5.67 2.01
CA ASP A 44 0.04 -6.52 1.14
C ASP A 44 1.45 -6.70 1.67
N ILE A 45 1.93 -7.94 1.75
CA ILE A 45 3.34 -8.26 2.05
C ILE A 45 3.95 -8.86 0.80
N THR A 46 4.93 -8.17 0.22
CA THR A 46 5.63 -8.63 -0.97
C THR A 46 7.11 -8.87 -0.67
N ALA A 47 7.64 -9.99 -1.16
CA ALA A 47 9.07 -10.26 -1.10
C ALA A 47 9.80 -9.47 -2.19
N VAL A 48 10.97 -8.94 -1.89
CA VAL A 48 11.78 -8.17 -2.86
C VAL A 48 12.17 -9.02 -4.07
N GLY A 49 12.37 -10.33 -3.86
CA GLY A 49 12.65 -11.29 -4.91
C GLY A 49 14.08 -11.26 -5.43
N LYS A 50 14.38 -12.22 -6.31
CA LYS A 50 15.74 -12.49 -6.78
C LYS A 50 16.32 -11.34 -7.62
N ASN A 51 15.57 -10.83 -8.59
CA ASN A 51 16.08 -9.79 -9.49
C ASN A 51 16.46 -8.52 -8.72
N PHE A 52 15.64 -8.12 -7.74
CA PHE A 52 15.95 -7.00 -6.87
C PHE A 52 17.20 -7.31 -6.03
N SER A 53 17.23 -8.49 -5.39
CA SER A 53 18.36 -8.98 -4.59
C SER A 53 19.69 -8.95 -5.34
N ASP A 54 19.71 -9.41 -6.59
CA ASP A 54 20.91 -9.47 -7.43
C ASP A 54 21.47 -8.07 -7.74
N ILE A 55 20.61 -7.04 -7.76
CA ILE A 55 21.00 -5.64 -8.05
C ILE A 55 21.37 -4.88 -6.78
N THR A 56 20.63 -5.08 -5.69
CA THR A 56 20.70 -4.23 -4.49
C THR A 56 21.47 -4.87 -3.34
N GLY A 57 21.68 -6.18 -3.37
CA GLY A 57 22.32 -6.97 -2.32
C GLY A 57 21.40 -7.34 -1.16
N TRP A 58 20.13 -6.93 -1.17
CA TRP A 58 19.15 -7.37 -0.17
C TRP A 58 18.94 -8.88 -0.23
N SER A 59 18.65 -9.52 0.90
CA SER A 59 18.23 -10.92 0.88
C SER A 59 16.91 -11.09 0.08
N PRO A 60 16.78 -12.08 -0.81
CA PRO A 60 15.63 -12.21 -1.72
C PRO A 60 14.31 -12.49 -1.01
N MET A 61 14.37 -12.98 0.23
CA MET A 61 13.21 -13.23 1.09
C MET A 61 12.84 -12.03 1.96
N SER A 62 13.64 -10.95 1.94
CA SER A 62 13.28 -9.68 2.57
C SER A 62 11.96 -9.17 2.02
N VAL A 63 11.19 -8.46 2.83
CA VAL A 63 9.83 -8.07 2.50
C VAL A 63 9.62 -6.57 2.67
N TYR A 64 8.70 -6.01 1.91
CA TYR A 64 8.10 -4.72 2.16
C TYR A 64 6.58 -4.88 2.31
N VAL A 65 5.95 -3.88 2.92
CA VAL A 65 4.52 -3.91 3.23
C VAL A 65 3.84 -2.66 2.69
N ASP A 66 2.88 -2.89 1.80
CA ASP A 66 2.07 -1.82 1.21
C ASP A 66 0.65 -1.88 1.76
N LEU A 67 0.12 -0.70 2.07
CA LEU A 67 -1.26 -0.45 2.39
C LEU A 67 -1.92 0.30 1.25
N GLY A 68 -3.22 0.07 1.09
CA GLY A 68 -4.04 0.81 0.14
C GLY A 68 -5.46 1.00 0.64
N ILE A 69 -6.09 2.08 0.21
CA ILE A 69 -7.53 2.30 0.35
C ILE A 69 -8.10 2.54 -1.04
N PHE A 70 -8.95 1.61 -1.44
CA PHE A 70 -9.72 1.69 -2.68
C PHE A 70 -11.12 2.21 -2.39
N TYR A 71 -11.56 3.25 -3.11
CA TYR A 71 -12.91 3.79 -2.98
C TYR A 71 -13.78 3.34 -4.15
N ASP A 72 -14.92 2.73 -3.85
CA ASP A 72 -15.77 2.06 -4.85
C ASP A 72 -16.44 3.01 -5.86
N PHE A 73 -16.60 4.28 -5.48
CA PHE A 73 -17.13 5.35 -6.32
C PHE A 73 -16.09 6.00 -7.24
N VAL A 74 -14.79 5.66 -7.10
CA VAL A 74 -13.74 6.16 -8.00
C VAL A 74 -13.45 5.09 -9.04
N PRO A 75 -13.81 5.30 -10.32
CA PRO A 75 -13.59 4.28 -11.33
C PRO A 75 -12.09 3.94 -11.48
N PRO A 76 -11.73 2.66 -11.65
CA PRO A 76 -10.34 2.27 -11.81
C PRO A 76 -9.79 2.78 -13.13
N LYS A 77 -8.59 3.37 -13.11
CA LYS A 77 -7.86 3.79 -14.30
C LYS A 77 -7.07 2.63 -14.92
N ASP A 78 -6.45 1.82 -14.08
CA ASP A 78 -5.48 0.80 -14.49
C ASP A 78 -6.10 -0.60 -14.42
N GLY A 79 -6.88 -0.90 -15.46
CA GLY A 79 -7.51 -2.21 -15.65
C GLY A 79 -8.66 -2.52 -14.69
N GLU A 80 -9.23 -3.70 -14.85
CA GLU A 80 -10.37 -4.13 -14.04
C GLU A 80 -9.92 -4.52 -12.62
N ILE A 81 -10.70 -4.12 -11.62
CA ILE A 81 -10.55 -4.64 -10.26
C ILE A 81 -11.12 -6.05 -10.24
N LYS A 82 -10.29 -7.01 -9.81
CA LYS A 82 -10.72 -8.40 -9.71
C LYS A 82 -11.86 -8.51 -8.68
N ILE A 83 -12.85 -9.34 -9.02
CA ILE A 83 -13.98 -9.67 -8.13
C ILE A 83 -13.71 -11.02 -7.46
N GLY A 84 -13.94 -11.07 -6.16
CA GLY A 84 -13.83 -12.26 -5.33
C GLY A 84 -15.05 -13.18 -5.42
N THR A 85 -15.07 -14.22 -4.59
CA THR A 85 -16.06 -15.30 -4.68
C THR A 85 -17.45 -14.93 -4.13
N LYS A 86 -17.54 -13.90 -3.29
CA LYS A 86 -18.77 -13.35 -2.71
C LYS A 86 -19.09 -11.97 -3.31
N ASN A 87 -18.66 -11.73 -4.54
CA ASN A 87 -18.82 -10.45 -5.25
C ASN A 87 -18.08 -9.26 -4.57
N GLU A 88 -17.04 -9.54 -3.78
CA GLU A 88 -16.21 -8.53 -3.15
C GLU A 88 -15.12 -7.97 -4.09
N LEU A 89 -14.81 -6.68 -4.04
CA LEU A 89 -13.66 -6.12 -4.77
C LEU A 89 -12.35 -6.52 -4.09
N ILE A 90 -11.38 -7.00 -4.86
CA ILE A 90 -10.04 -7.36 -4.37
C ILE A 90 -8.93 -6.57 -5.10
N PRO A 91 -8.86 -5.24 -4.87
CA PRO A 91 -7.85 -4.38 -5.47
C PRO A 91 -6.46 -4.73 -4.95
N LYS A 92 -5.44 -4.46 -5.78
CA LYS A 92 -4.03 -4.46 -5.37
C LYS A 92 -3.63 -3.07 -4.86
N PRO A 93 -2.54 -2.94 -4.08
CA PRO A 93 -2.11 -1.64 -3.57
C PRO A 93 -1.98 -0.55 -4.65
N HIS A 94 -1.33 -0.86 -5.78
CA HIS A 94 -1.17 0.11 -6.88
C HIS A 94 -2.48 0.53 -7.57
N GLN A 95 -3.57 -0.21 -7.37
CA GLN A 95 -4.89 0.14 -7.89
C GLN A 95 -5.70 1.02 -6.93
N CYS A 96 -5.19 1.24 -5.70
CA CYS A 96 -5.86 2.04 -4.68
C CYS A 96 -5.61 3.54 -4.90
N GLN A 97 -6.60 4.36 -4.57
CA GLN A 97 -6.51 5.81 -4.70
C GLN A 97 -5.57 6.43 -3.67
N LEU A 98 -5.58 5.90 -2.45
CA LEU A 98 -4.62 6.22 -1.40
C LEU A 98 -3.74 4.99 -1.15
N GLN A 99 -2.44 5.23 -1.03
CA GLN A 99 -1.42 4.20 -0.85
C GLN A 99 -0.44 4.64 0.23
N LYS A 100 0.03 3.71 1.03
CA LYS A 100 1.03 3.98 2.07
C LYS A 100 1.93 2.76 2.24
N GLN A 101 3.23 2.98 2.24
CA GLN A 101 4.21 1.96 2.59
C GLN A 101 4.49 2.01 4.10
N LEU A 102 4.57 0.84 4.75
CA LEU A 102 5.01 0.76 6.13
C LEU A 102 6.53 0.74 6.20
N HIS A 103 7.06 1.27 7.30
CA HIS A 103 8.50 1.35 7.53
C HIS A 103 8.92 0.47 8.73
N CYS A 104 10.05 -0.19 8.55
CA CYS A 104 10.80 -0.91 9.56
C CYS A 104 11.32 0.07 10.62
N ARG A 105 11.15 -0.33 11.88
CA ARG A 105 11.55 0.47 13.06
C ARG A 105 12.74 -0.13 13.79
N VAL A 106 13.11 -1.36 13.45
CA VAL A 106 14.30 -2.02 14.00
C VAL A 106 15.55 -1.52 13.30
N ASP A 107 16.65 -1.42 14.04
CA ASP A 107 17.96 -1.13 13.45
C ASP A 107 18.47 -2.34 12.65
N GLN A 108 18.54 -2.16 11.33
CA GLN A 108 19.01 -3.18 10.39
C GLN A 108 20.44 -2.91 9.90
N SER A 109 21.15 -1.98 10.53
CA SER A 109 22.48 -1.51 10.10
C SER A 109 23.52 -2.63 9.99
N ILE A 110 23.40 -3.69 10.81
CA ILE A 110 24.26 -4.88 10.74
C ILE A 110 24.18 -5.61 9.39
N TYR A 111 23.05 -5.46 8.70
CA TYR A 111 22.77 -6.02 7.39
C TYR A 111 23.04 -4.99 6.28
N THR A 112 22.45 -3.80 6.41
CA THR A 112 22.41 -2.81 5.34
C THR A 112 23.74 -2.07 5.15
N ASN A 113 24.58 -1.91 6.19
CA ASN A 113 25.87 -1.22 6.05
C ASN A 113 26.83 -1.90 5.08
N LYS A 114 26.64 -3.20 4.85
CA LYS A 114 27.43 -4.04 3.94
C LYS A 114 27.05 -3.88 2.47
N LEU A 115 25.92 -3.23 2.17
CA LEU A 115 25.48 -3.01 0.80
C LEU A 115 26.39 -2.00 0.10
N ASP A 116 26.57 -2.09 -1.21
CA ASP A 116 27.44 -1.15 -1.91
C ASP A 116 26.75 0.19 -2.15
N ASN A 117 25.45 0.16 -2.47
CA ASN A 117 24.68 1.35 -2.79
C ASN A 117 24.31 2.16 -1.51
N PRO A 118 24.75 3.42 -1.37
CA PRO A 118 24.42 4.26 -0.21
C PRO A 118 22.92 4.53 -0.03
N ALA A 119 22.14 4.51 -1.11
CA ALA A 119 20.68 4.66 -1.02
C ALA A 119 20.06 3.46 -0.30
N GLU A 120 20.49 2.24 -0.64
CA GLU A 120 20.01 1.00 -0.03
C GLU A 120 20.39 0.89 1.45
N LYS A 121 21.54 1.46 1.85
CA LYS A 121 21.95 1.51 3.28
C LYS A 121 20.95 2.24 4.17
N LYS A 122 20.25 3.23 3.60
CA LYS A 122 19.36 4.16 4.31
C LYS A 122 17.88 3.75 4.24
N ARG A 123 17.56 2.72 3.47
CA ARG A 123 16.17 2.27 3.31
C ARG A 123 15.65 1.67 4.61
N ASN A 124 14.46 2.10 4.98
CA ASN A 124 13.69 1.58 6.10
C ASN A 124 12.32 1.06 5.64
N ASP A 125 12.05 0.98 4.34
CA ASP A 125 10.81 0.46 3.79
C ASP A 125 10.83 -1.06 3.53
N ILE A 126 11.99 -1.70 3.75
CA ILE A 126 12.21 -3.13 3.58
C ILE A 126 12.68 -3.73 4.91
N TRP A 127 12.06 -4.85 5.30
CA TRP A 127 12.51 -5.71 6.39
C TRP A 127 13.43 -6.80 5.85
N TRP A 128 14.67 -6.77 6.30
CA TRP A 128 15.68 -7.77 6.02
C TRP A 128 15.29 -9.10 6.65
N ILE A 129 15.20 -10.15 5.85
CA ILE A 129 15.06 -11.51 6.37
C ILE A 129 16.33 -12.28 6.04
N GLU A 130 17.01 -12.81 7.06
CA GLU A 130 18.22 -13.58 6.85
C GLU A 130 17.97 -14.81 5.96
N PRO A 131 18.95 -15.26 5.15
CA PRO A 131 18.78 -16.43 4.30
C PRO A 131 18.44 -17.74 5.04
N ASN A 132 18.76 -17.82 6.34
CA ASN A 132 18.41 -18.94 7.23
C ASN A 132 17.07 -18.72 7.97
N GLY A 133 16.48 -17.52 7.89
CA GLY A 133 15.24 -17.12 8.57
C GLY A 133 15.36 -16.91 10.08
N SER A 134 16.57 -16.76 10.62
CA SER A 134 16.84 -16.63 12.06
C SER A 134 16.08 -15.48 12.73
N ASN A 135 15.86 -14.38 12.00
CA ASN A 135 15.26 -13.15 12.50
C ASN A 135 13.77 -12.99 12.13
N ILE A 136 13.13 -14.05 11.65
CA ILE A 136 11.80 -13.93 11.04
C ILE A 136 10.70 -13.52 12.03
N GLU A 137 10.72 -14.06 13.24
CA GLU A 137 9.71 -13.73 14.25
C GLU A 137 9.83 -12.28 14.67
N GLU A 138 11.05 -11.76 14.81
CA GLU A 138 11.32 -10.35 15.08
C GLU A 138 10.77 -9.46 13.96
N VAL A 139 11.08 -9.78 12.71
CA VAL A 139 10.60 -9.05 11.53
C VAL A 139 9.08 -8.99 11.47
N ILE A 140 8.39 -10.13 11.64
CA ILE A 140 6.92 -10.16 11.57
C ILE A 140 6.30 -9.43 12.78
N ASN A 141 6.93 -9.47 13.95
CA ASN A 141 6.49 -8.68 15.10
C ASN A 141 6.66 -7.16 14.84
N ASP A 142 7.77 -6.73 14.23
CA ASP A 142 7.95 -5.31 13.89
C ASP A 142 6.92 -4.85 12.84
N ILE A 143 6.65 -5.65 11.81
CA ILE A 143 5.57 -5.37 10.85
C ILE A 143 4.23 -5.23 11.57
N LYS A 144 3.92 -6.12 12.53
CA LYS A 144 2.71 -6.01 13.35
C LYS A 144 2.67 -4.70 14.14
N GLN A 145 3.78 -4.28 14.75
CA GLN A 145 3.83 -3.01 15.50
C GLN A 145 3.70 -1.79 14.58
N SER A 146 4.39 -1.77 13.44
CA SER A 146 4.26 -0.72 12.43
C SER A 146 2.85 -0.64 11.88
N PHE A 147 2.19 -1.78 11.67
CA PHE A 147 0.76 -1.80 11.32
C PHE A 147 -0.09 -1.19 12.43
N LEU A 148 0.02 -1.67 13.67
CA LEU A 148 -0.86 -1.23 14.76
C LEU A 148 -0.73 0.27 15.09
N SER A 149 0.47 0.83 14.95
CA SER A 149 0.75 2.20 15.40
C SER A 149 0.82 3.26 14.31
N ASP A 150 0.85 2.87 13.04
CA ASP A 150 0.84 3.82 11.91
C ASP A 150 -0.14 3.36 10.83
N GLY A 151 -0.05 2.10 10.41
CA GLY A 151 -0.90 1.56 9.35
C GLY A 151 -2.40 1.63 9.66
N LEU A 152 -2.80 1.13 10.83
CA LEU A 152 -4.19 1.06 11.26
C LEU A 152 -4.77 2.45 11.51
N GLU A 153 -4.00 3.34 12.16
CA GLU A 153 -4.42 4.73 12.37
C GLU A 153 -4.66 5.42 11.03
N TRP A 154 -3.74 5.24 10.06
CA TRP A 154 -3.89 5.80 8.72
C TRP A 154 -5.12 5.24 7.98
N LEU A 155 -5.39 3.94 8.08
CA LEU A 155 -6.59 3.32 7.47
C LEU A 155 -7.88 3.86 8.08
N LEU A 156 -7.95 3.93 9.41
CA LEU A 156 -9.12 4.45 10.13
C LEU A 156 -9.37 5.92 9.78
N LYS A 157 -8.32 6.75 9.82
CA LYS A 157 -8.40 8.17 9.51
C LYS A 157 -8.92 8.43 8.09
N ASN A 158 -8.44 7.66 7.11
CA ASN A 158 -8.82 7.83 5.70
C ASN A 158 -10.05 7.01 5.29
N THR A 159 -10.73 6.37 6.25
CA THR A 159 -12.09 5.84 6.00
C THR A 159 -13.12 6.97 6.04
N ASP A 160 -12.84 8.04 6.77
CA ASP A 160 -13.58 9.29 6.67
C ASP A 160 -13.31 9.97 5.32
N LEU A 161 -14.38 10.17 4.54
CA LEU A 161 -14.26 10.64 3.16
C LEU A 161 -13.78 12.09 3.07
N GLU A 162 -14.14 12.95 4.03
CA GLU A 162 -13.64 14.33 4.06
C GLU A 162 -12.13 14.36 4.31
N THR A 163 -11.65 13.51 5.23
CA THR A 163 -10.22 13.39 5.52
C THR A 163 -9.46 12.80 4.35
N ALA A 164 -9.98 11.74 3.74
CA ALA A 164 -9.41 11.14 2.53
C ALA A 164 -9.36 12.15 1.36
N PHE A 165 -10.39 12.96 1.20
CA PHE A 165 -10.41 13.99 0.17
C PHE A 165 -9.30 15.01 0.41
N LYS A 166 -9.14 15.52 1.64
CA LYS A 166 -8.03 16.43 1.99
C LYS A 166 -6.65 15.82 1.73
N GLU A 167 -6.48 14.53 2.00
CA GLU A 167 -5.24 13.81 1.69
C GLU A 167 -4.96 13.85 0.18
N ILE A 168 -5.97 13.55 -0.66
CA ILE A 168 -5.86 13.64 -2.12
C ILE A 168 -5.53 15.06 -2.57
N GLU A 169 -6.16 16.08 -1.98
CA GLU A 169 -5.89 17.48 -2.31
C GLU A 169 -4.46 17.92 -1.95
N SER A 170 -3.83 17.25 -0.99
CA SER A 170 -2.45 17.51 -0.57
C SER A 170 -1.39 16.87 -1.49
N GLU A 171 -1.79 15.95 -2.37
CA GLU A 171 -0.89 15.32 -3.34
C GLU A 171 -0.32 16.34 -4.33
N HIS A 172 0.76 15.96 -5.02
CA HIS A 172 1.32 16.79 -6.08
C HIS A 172 0.36 16.88 -7.27
N ASP A 173 0.24 18.08 -7.84
CA ASP A 173 -0.62 18.34 -8.98
C ASP A 173 -0.27 17.42 -10.14
N SER A 174 -1.28 16.66 -10.56
CA SER A 174 -1.16 15.65 -11.58
C SER A 174 -2.54 15.26 -12.09
N PHE A 175 -2.56 14.63 -13.26
CA PHE A 175 -3.80 14.08 -13.82
C PHE A 175 -4.47 13.07 -12.86
N ASN A 176 -3.66 12.30 -12.12
CA ASN A 176 -4.16 11.33 -11.15
C ASN A 176 -4.78 11.99 -9.93
N LYS A 177 -4.15 13.02 -9.38
CA LYS A 177 -4.73 13.82 -8.31
C LYS A 177 -6.08 14.41 -8.72
N PHE A 178 -6.13 15.17 -9.81
CA PHE A 178 -7.34 15.89 -10.21
C PHE A 178 -8.50 14.94 -10.54
N TYR A 179 -8.20 13.78 -11.12
CA TYR A 179 -9.22 12.77 -11.37
C TYR A 179 -9.85 12.24 -10.08
N LYS A 180 -9.01 11.85 -9.11
CA LYS A 180 -9.48 11.37 -7.81
C LYS A 180 -10.28 12.47 -7.10
N ALA A 181 -9.74 13.69 -7.08
CA ALA A 181 -10.36 14.84 -6.44
C ALA A 181 -11.73 15.17 -7.03
N ARG A 182 -11.88 15.12 -8.37
CA ARG A 182 -13.16 15.29 -9.05
C ARG A 182 -14.19 14.24 -8.64
N CYS A 183 -13.81 12.95 -8.61
CA CYS A 183 -14.71 11.87 -8.20
C CYS A 183 -15.12 11.99 -6.72
N PHE A 184 -14.22 12.44 -5.84
CA PHE A 184 -14.54 12.72 -4.44
C PHE A 184 -15.50 13.90 -4.29
N ALA A 185 -15.26 15.00 -5.02
CA ALA A 185 -16.15 16.15 -5.00
C ALA A 185 -17.57 15.80 -5.49
N GLU A 186 -17.67 14.99 -6.55
CA GLU A 186 -18.95 14.46 -7.06
C GLU A 186 -19.66 13.63 -5.98
N HIS A 187 -18.96 12.68 -5.36
CA HIS A 187 -19.54 11.81 -4.34
C HIS A 187 -19.99 12.57 -3.08
N LEU A 188 -19.24 13.62 -2.70
CA LEU A 188 -19.55 14.47 -1.56
C LEU A 188 -20.56 15.58 -1.88
N ASN A 189 -21.06 15.67 -3.12
CA ASN A 189 -21.95 16.72 -3.61
C ASN A 189 -21.37 18.14 -3.47
N ASP A 190 -20.05 18.29 -3.55
CA ASP A 190 -19.36 19.59 -3.60
C ASP A 190 -19.24 20.06 -5.05
N ASN A 191 -20.31 20.71 -5.55
CA ASN A 191 -20.39 21.17 -6.93
C ASN A 191 -19.27 22.17 -7.30
N PHE A 192 -18.84 23.00 -6.34
CA PHE A 192 -17.79 23.98 -6.59
C PHE A 192 -16.45 23.28 -6.86
N LYS A 193 -16.05 22.35 -5.98
CA LYS A 193 -14.82 21.58 -6.20
C LYS A 193 -14.92 20.64 -7.38
N PHE A 194 -16.11 20.12 -7.68
CA PHE A 194 -16.32 19.29 -8.86
C PHE A 194 -16.01 20.05 -10.15
N GLU A 195 -16.53 21.27 -10.29
CA GLU A 195 -16.24 22.15 -11.43
C GLU A 195 -14.75 22.50 -11.50
N GLU A 196 -14.15 22.93 -10.38
CA GLU A 196 -12.73 23.25 -10.29
C GLU A 196 -11.83 22.09 -10.74
N TYR A 197 -12.02 20.90 -10.17
CA TYR A 197 -11.21 19.74 -10.53
C TYR A 197 -11.51 19.19 -11.91
N SER A 198 -12.71 19.41 -12.45
CA SER A 198 -13.00 19.10 -13.85
C SER A 198 -12.18 19.97 -14.81
N GLU A 199 -12.08 21.27 -14.55
CA GLU A 199 -11.25 22.17 -15.36
C GLU A 199 -9.75 21.84 -15.25
N LEU A 200 -9.26 21.59 -14.04
CA LEU A 200 -7.85 21.24 -13.82
C LEU A 200 -7.49 19.92 -14.50
N LEU A 201 -8.38 18.92 -14.43
CA LEU A 201 -8.21 17.65 -15.12
C LEU A 201 -8.14 17.83 -16.64
N GLU A 202 -9.02 18.66 -17.22
CA GLU A 202 -9.04 18.92 -18.65
C GLU A 202 -7.79 19.67 -19.13
N LYS A 203 -7.33 20.66 -18.36
CA LYS A 203 -6.07 21.39 -18.64
C LYS A 203 -4.88 20.43 -18.63
N GLU A 204 -4.83 19.53 -17.65
CA GLU A 204 -3.75 18.57 -17.52
C GLU A 204 -3.78 17.50 -18.62
N GLN A 205 -4.96 17.05 -19.04
CA GLN A 205 -5.12 16.17 -20.20
C GLN A 205 -4.57 16.82 -21.47
N LYS A 206 -4.95 18.08 -21.75
CA LYS A 206 -4.44 18.84 -22.91
C LYS A 206 -2.92 19.01 -22.87
N ARG A 207 -2.35 19.22 -21.68
CA ARG A 207 -0.88 19.31 -21.50
C ARG A 207 -0.21 17.98 -21.86
N ILE A 208 -0.76 16.86 -21.42
CA ILE A 208 -0.24 15.53 -21.72
C ILE A 208 -0.35 15.24 -23.22
N ASP A 209 -1.51 15.45 -23.82
CA ASP A 209 -1.73 15.20 -25.26
C ASP A 209 -0.81 16.06 -26.14
N GLY A 210 -0.58 17.32 -25.76
CA GLY A 210 0.32 18.23 -26.45
C GLY A 210 1.82 17.90 -26.32
N LEU A 211 2.21 17.03 -25.39
CA LEU A 211 3.59 16.52 -25.29
C LEU A 211 3.85 15.34 -26.25
N PHE A 212 2.79 14.67 -26.70
CA PHE A 212 2.85 13.52 -27.59
C PHE A 212 2.40 13.82 -29.03
N SER A 213 2.01 15.07 -29.31
CA SER A 213 1.73 15.62 -30.65
C SER A 213 2.98 16.23 -31.27
#